data_AF-A0A7Y0HPF0-F1
#
_entry.id   AF-A0A7Y0HPF0-F1
#
_cell.length_a   1.000
_cell.length_b   1.000
_cell.length_c   1.000
_cell.angle_alpha   90.00
_cell.angle_beta   90.00
_cell.angle_gamma   90.00
#
_symmetry.space_group_name_H-M   'P 1'
#
loop_
_entity.id
_entity.type
_entity.pdbx_description
1 polymer ?
#
loop_
_entity_poly.entity_id
_entity_poly.type
_entity_poly.pdbx_seq_one_letter_code
_entity_poly.pdbx_strand_id
1 'polypeptide(L)'
;MYVRIGAEGRNLVLPYIEQTEEGIELMGLAIFSGDKMIAKMNVENAKILNLLKESNVKGLVSLQKSPTKYIDFYGESGKRKVKCNKQGGKYVFSIDLTLTGTIVNNEMYAEITKDVGQRTQFEKDMARNIEKQCYAFFKIMQKEYKVDCISLGREGAAKFGRRKENDWNKIVSDAEIKVNVKVKVDTQGRGDY
;
A
#
# COMPACT_ATOMS: atom_id res chain seq x y z
N MET A 1 -16.54 -8.30 -12.17
CA MET A 1 -16.14 -7.10 -11.42
C MET A 1 -17.34 -6.44 -10.71
N TYR A 2 -18.48 -6.26 -11.38
CA TYR A 2 -19.69 -5.60 -10.84
C TYR A 2 -20.36 -6.25 -9.61
N VAL A 3 -20.46 -7.58 -9.54
CA VAL A 3 -21.15 -8.30 -8.44
C VAL A 3 -20.50 -8.07 -7.06
N ARG A 4 -19.24 -7.60 -7.01
CA ARG A 4 -18.47 -7.42 -5.76
C ARG A 4 -18.46 -5.99 -5.22
N ILE A 5 -18.95 -5.00 -5.97
CA ILE A 5 -18.85 -3.58 -5.58
C ILE A 5 -19.80 -3.26 -4.41
N GLY A 6 -20.98 -3.89 -4.36
CA GLY A 6 -21.94 -3.74 -3.25
C GLY A 6 -21.74 -4.73 -2.10
N ALA A 7 -20.67 -5.51 -2.09
CA ALA A 7 -20.42 -6.47 -1.02
C ALA A 7 -19.91 -5.74 0.24
N GLU A 8 -20.44 -6.12 1.40
CA GLU A 8 -20.12 -5.51 2.69
C GLU A 8 -18.60 -5.37 2.93
N GLY A 9 -18.20 -4.17 3.38
CA GLY A 9 -16.81 -3.86 3.71
C GLY A 9 -15.91 -3.65 2.49
N ARG A 10 -16.48 -3.25 1.35
CA ARG A 10 -15.75 -2.85 0.14
C ARG A 10 -16.23 -1.49 -0.33
N ASN A 11 -15.30 -0.69 -0.83
CA ASN A 11 -15.60 0.57 -1.50
C ASN A 11 -14.96 0.58 -2.89
N LEU A 12 -15.60 1.32 -3.80
CA LEU A 12 -15.14 1.51 -5.15
C LEU A 12 -14.01 2.53 -5.20
N VAL A 13 -12.96 2.19 -5.94
CA VAL A 13 -11.85 3.07 -6.26
C VAL A 13 -11.52 2.83 -7.72
N LEU A 14 -11.51 3.89 -8.54
CA LEU A 14 -11.35 3.79 -9.99
C LEU A 14 -10.16 4.62 -10.48
N PRO A 15 -9.48 4.23 -11.57
CA PRO A 15 -8.54 5.11 -12.27
C PRO A 15 -9.19 6.45 -12.59
N TYR A 16 -8.47 7.53 -12.32
CA TYR A 16 -8.91 8.88 -12.63
C TYR A 16 -7.92 9.49 -13.62
N ILE A 17 -8.41 9.70 -14.85
CA ILE A 17 -7.65 10.21 -15.98
C ILE A 17 -8.12 11.62 -16.34
N GLU A 18 -7.20 12.48 -16.77
CA GLU A 18 -7.50 13.84 -17.25
C GLU A 18 -6.85 14.05 -18.62
N GLN A 19 -7.42 14.96 -19.41
CA GLN A 19 -6.78 15.49 -20.61
C GLN A 19 -5.90 16.67 -20.19
N THR A 20 -4.59 16.56 -20.44
CA THR A 20 -3.56 17.58 -20.23
C THR A 20 -3.10 18.12 -21.59
N GLU A 21 -2.16 19.07 -21.56
CA GLU A 21 -1.49 19.55 -22.79
C GLU A 21 -0.66 18.44 -23.47
N GLU A 22 -0.17 17.47 -22.70
CA GLU A 22 0.65 16.35 -23.18
C GLU A 22 -0.19 15.14 -23.64
N GLY A 23 -1.50 15.13 -23.37
CA GLY A 23 -2.42 14.08 -23.81
C GLY A 23 -3.36 13.59 -22.72
N ILE A 24 -3.74 12.30 -22.76
CA ILE A 24 -4.55 11.69 -21.70
C ILE A 24 -3.61 11.09 -20.66
N GLU A 25 -3.69 11.57 -19.43
CA GLU A 25 -2.80 11.17 -18.34
C GLU A 25 -3.56 10.53 -17.17
N LEU A 26 -2.91 9.56 -16.51
CA LEU A 26 -3.39 8.98 -15.26
C LEU A 26 -2.96 9.87 -14.09
N MET A 27 -3.93 10.59 -13.52
CA MET A 27 -3.68 11.51 -12.42
C MET A 27 -3.78 10.83 -11.03
N GLY A 28 -4.30 9.61 -10.99
CA GLY A 28 -4.37 8.77 -9.80
C GLY A 28 -5.69 8.00 -9.71
N LEU A 29 -6.37 8.04 -8.56
CA LEU A 29 -7.60 7.28 -8.31
C LEU A 29 -8.75 8.16 -7.80
N ALA A 30 -9.96 7.93 -8.29
CA ALA A 30 -11.20 8.48 -7.75
C ALA A 30 -11.70 7.60 -6.61
N ILE A 31 -12.02 8.21 -5.46
CA ILE A 31 -12.53 7.56 -4.26
C ILE A 31 -14.04 7.80 -4.17
N PHE A 32 -14.79 6.74 -3.91
CA PHE A 32 -16.24 6.78 -3.83
C PHE A 32 -16.75 6.41 -2.43
N SER A 33 -17.83 7.08 -2.01
CA SER A 33 -18.68 6.65 -0.90
C SER A 33 -20.08 6.38 -1.45
N GLY A 34 -20.45 5.09 -1.50
CA GLY A 34 -21.61 4.67 -2.28
C GLY A 34 -21.42 4.96 -3.76
N ASP A 35 -22.32 5.76 -4.33
CA ASP A 35 -22.35 6.18 -5.73
C ASP A 35 -21.69 7.55 -5.99
N LYS A 36 -21.24 8.24 -4.93
CA LYS A 36 -20.65 9.59 -5.05
C LYS A 36 -19.14 9.54 -5.00
N MET A 37 -18.49 10.18 -5.97
CA MET A 37 -17.06 10.48 -5.90
C MET A 37 -16.84 11.57 -4.85
N ILE A 38 -15.99 11.32 -3.87
CA ILE A 38 -15.73 12.24 -2.74
C ILE A 38 -14.33 12.84 -2.76
N ALA A 39 -13.38 12.22 -3.47
CA ALA A 39 -11.99 12.68 -3.51
C ALA A 39 -11.22 12.13 -4.73
N LYS A 40 -10.14 12.83 -5.08
CA LYS A 40 -9.08 12.38 -6.00
C LYS A 40 -7.83 12.07 -5.19
N MET A 41 -7.33 10.84 -5.32
CA MET A 41 -6.06 10.38 -4.79
C MET A 41 -5.00 10.55 -5.86
N ASN A 42 -3.83 11.09 -5.49
CA ASN A 42 -2.70 11.19 -6.41
C ASN A 42 -2.03 9.83 -6.69
N VAL A 43 -1.14 9.78 -7.67
CA VAL A 43 -0.44 8.56 -8.10
C VAL A 43 0.39 7.92 -6.97
N GLU A 44 1.05 8.72 -6.13
CA GLU A 44 1.88 8.19 -5.04
C GLU A 44 1.06 7.46 -3.98
N ASN A 45 -0.06 8.05 -3.53
CA ASN A 45 -0.99 7.36 -2.63
C ASN A 45 -1.67 6.17 -3.31
N ALA A 46 -1.93 6.24 -4.62
CA ALA A 46 -2.50 5.13 -5.39
C ALA A 46 -1.57 3.90 -5.41
N LYS A 47 -0.25 4.09 -5.54
CA LYS A 47 0.74 3.01 -5.42
C LYS A 47 0.66 2.32 -4.06
N ILE A 48 0.58 3.11 -2.98
CA ILE A 48 0.46 2.58 -1.61
C ILE A 48 -0.87 1.87 -1.38
N LEU A 49 -1.98 2.41 -1.91
CA LEU A 49 -3.28 1.73 -1.88
C LEU A 49 -3.20 0.37 -2.56
N ASN A 50 -2.60 0.29 -3.76
CA ASN A 50 -2.48 -0.97 -4.50
C ASN A 50 -1.70 -2.01 -3.69
N LEU A 51 -0.58 -1.62 -3.08
CA LEU A 51 0.20 -2.49 -2.20
C LEU A 51 -0.61 -2.96 -0.97
N LEU A 52 -1.44 -2.08 -0.40
CA LEU A 52 -2.24 -2.35 0.78
C LEU A 52 -3.57 -3.06 0.51
N LYS A 53 -3.99 -3.21 -0.75
CA LYS A 53 -5.30 -3.77 -1.12
C LYS A 53 -5.18 -5.07 -1.90
N GLU A 54 -4.23 -5.13 -2.82
CA GLU A 54 -4.07 -6.23 -3.77
C GLU A 54 -2.94 -7.18 -3.36
N SER A 55 -2.71 -8.23 -4.14
CA SER A 55 -1.61 -9.18 -3.97
C SER A 55 -0.89 -9.35 -5.30
N ASN A 56 0.40 -9.69 -5.28
CA ASN A 56 1.20 -9.89 -6.50
C ASN A 56 1.27 -8.61 -7.36
N VAL A 57 1.31 -7.43 -6.73
CA VAL A 57 1.51 -6.16 -7.44
C VAL A 57 3.01 -5.93 -7.64
N LYS A 58 3.38 -5.35 -8.78
CA LYS A 58 4.78 -5.07 -9.13
C LYS A 58 4.98 -3.58 -9.36
N GLY A 59 6.16 -3.07 -9.05
CA GLY A 59 6.50 -1.68 -9.31
C GLY A 59 7.86 -1.27 -8.79
N LEU A 60 8.29 -0.09 -9.23
CA LEU A 60 9.50 0.55 -8.74
C LEU A 60 9.23 1.25 -7.41
N VAL A 61 10.09 1.02 -6.43
CA VAL A 61 10.11 1.70 -5.13
C VAL A 61 11.51 2.23 -4.88
N SER A 62 11.62 3.51 -4.57
CA SER A 62 12.91 4.18 -4.37
C SER A 62 13.11 4.57 -2.91
N LEU A 63 14.34 4.44 -2.42
CA LEU A 63 14.83 5.20 -1.27
C LEU A 63 15.68 6.33 -1.79
N GLN A 64 15.33 7.56 -1.42
CA GLN A 64 16.07 8.74 -1.84
C GLN A 64 16.41 9.59 -0.61
N LYS A 65 17.70 9.86 -0.41
CA LYS A 65 18.21 10.78 0.62
C LYS A 65 18.62 12.13 0.03
N SER A 66 19.08 12.14 -1.22
CA SER A 66 19.40 13.34 -2.01
C SER A 66 19.32 13.00 -3.51
N PRO A 67 19.45 13.98 -4.43
CA PRO A 67 19.46 13.70 -5.87
C PRO A 67 20.52 12.69 -6.31
N THR A 68 21.65 12.64 -5.61
CA THR A 68 22.80 11.75 -5.91
C THR A 68 22.92 10.56 -4.95
N LYS A 69 22.00 10.41 -3.98
CA LYS A 69 22.01 9.30 -3.03
C LYS A 69 20.64 8.67 -3.02
N TYR A 70 20.47 7.70 -3.90
CA TYR A 70 19.24 6.94 -4.06
C TYR A 70 19.51 5.46 -4.37
N ILE A 71 18.49 4.64 -4.19
CA ILE A 71 18.49 3.24 -4.61
C ILE A 71 17.09 2.87 -5.07
N ASP A 72 17.01 2.25 -6.24
CA ASP A 72 15.78 1.86 -6.89
C ASP A 72 15.60 0.35 -6.81
N PHE A 73 14.41 -0.08 -6.37
CA PHE A 73 14.05 -1.47 -6.18
C PHE A 73 12.80 -1.80 -6.99
N TYR A 74 12.93 -2.70 -7.95
CA TYR A 74 11.78 -3.24 -8.66
C TYR A 74 11.27 -4.46 -7.89
N GLY A 75 10.20 -4.24 -7.12
CA GLY A 75 9.63 -5.22 -6.21
C GLY A 75 8.33 -5.81 -6.72
N GLU A 76 8.09 -7.05 -6.35
CA GLU A 76 6.82 -7.75 -6.44
C GLU A 76 6.31 -8.06 -5.03
N SER A 77 5.05 -7.73 -4.75
CA SER A 77 4.44 -8.06 -3.47
C SER A 77 3.99 -9.52 -3.42
N GLY A 78 4.14 -10.15 -2.26
CA GLY A 78 3.52 -11.45 -2.01
C GLY A 78 2.01 -11.34 -1.77
N LYS A 79 1.44 -12.43 -1.27
CA LYS A 79 0.05 -12.42 -0.77
C LYS A 79 -0.06 -11.49 0.43
N ARG A 80 -0.94 -10.49 0.32
CA ARG A 80 -1.35 -9.65 1.45
C ARG A 80 -2.05 -10.49 2.52
N LYS A 81 -1.64 -10.35 3.78
CA LYS A 81 -2.29 -11.01 4.92
C LYS A 81 -2.86 -9.98 5.87
N VAL A 82 -4.13 -10.11 6.22
CA VAL A 82 -4.79 -9.23 7.19
C VAL A 82 -5.37 -10.06 8.32
N LYS A 83 -5.16 -9.58 9.54
CA LYS A 83 -5.83 -10.07 10.74
C LYS A 83 -6.66 -8.93 11.31
N CYS A 84 -7.91 -9.21 11.65
CA CYS A 84 -8.78 -8.31 12.38
C CYS A 84 -9.02 -8.88 13.77
N ASN A 85 -8.90 -8.07 14.83
CA ASN A 85 -9.18 -8.48 16.21
C ASN A 85 -10.01 -7.40 16.91
N LYS A 86 -10.57 -7.73 18.09
CA LYS A 86 -11.19 -6.75 18.99
C LYS A 86 -10.39 -6.69 20.29
N GLN A 87 -10.02 -5.47 20.71
CA GLN A 87 -9.33 -5.21 21.98
C GLN A 87 -10.01 -4.02 22.66
N GLY A 88 -10.49 -4.20 23.90
CA GLY A 88 -11.19 -3.14 24.63
C GLY A 88 -12.38 -2.54 23.87
N GLY A 89 -13.11 -3.36 23.11
CA GLY A 89 -14.25 -2.91 22.29
C GLY A 89 -13.89 -2.24 20.95
N LYS A 90 -12.60 -1.99 20.68
CA LYS A 90 -12.13 -1.39 19.42
C LYS A 90 -11.60 -2.45 18.46
N TYR A 91 -11.75 -2.20 17.16
CA TYR A 91 -11.17 -3.05 16.13
C TYR A 91 -9.68 -2.72 15.95
N VAL A 92 -8.87 -3.77 15.83
CA VAL A 92 -7.44 -3.69 15.56
C VAL A 92 -7.13 -4.53 14.33
N PHE A 93 -6.56 -3.89 13.31
CA PHE A 93 -6.12 -4.54 12.08
C PHE A 93 -4.60 -4.67 12.05
N SER A 94 -4.11 -5.83 11.62
CA SER A 94 -2.69 -6.07 11.36
C SER A 94 -2.51 -6.55 9.94
N ILE A 95 -1.71 -5.83 9.17
CA ILE A 95 -1.44 -6.08 7.75
C ILE A 95 0.02 -6.50 7.61
N ASP A 96 0.25 -7.72 7.12
CA ASP A 96 1.60 -8.18 6.80
C ASP A 96 1.80 -8.10 5.28
N LEU A 97 2.85 -7.38 4.88
CA LEU A 97 3.29 -7.22 3.50
C LEU A 97 4.67 -7.85 3.33
N THR A 98 4.88 -8.47 2.19
CA THR A 98 6.21 -8.98 1.79
C THR A 98 6.48 -8.51 0.37
N LEU A 99 7.67 -8.00 0.13
CA LEU A 99 8.13 -7.62 -1.20
C LEU A 99 9.45 -8.35 -1.48
N THR A 100 9.51 -8.98 -2.64
CA THR A 100 10.72 -9.62 -3.17
C THR A 100 11.08 -8.97 -4.50
N GLY A 101 12.35 -8.88 -4.87
CA GLY A 101 12.69 -8.25 -6.14
C GLY A 101 14.15 -7.87 -6.31
N THR A 102 14.38 -6.95 -7.23
CA THR A 102 15.71 -6.67 -7.76
C THR A 102 16.07 -5.21 -7.60
N ILE A 103 17.32 -4.95 -7.20
CA ILE A 103 17.87 -3.59 -7.21
C ILE A 103 18.24 -3.23 -8.65
N VAL A 104 17.73 -2.09 -9.11
CA VAL A 104 17.86 -1.60 -10.49
C VAL A 104 18.97 -0.58 -10.60
N ASN A 105 18.99 0.40 -9.69
CA ASN A 105 20.01 1.44 -9.58
C ASN A 105 20.44 1.59 -8.12
N ASN A 106 21.70 1.93 -7.87
CA ASN A 106 22.22 2.03 -6.50
C ASN A 106 23.37 3.03 -6.35
N GLU A 107 23.07 4.18 -5.75
CA GLU A 107 24.02 5.24 -5.40
C GLU A 107 24.17 5.39 -3.87
N MET A 108 23.76 4.38 -3.09
CA MET A 108 23.76 4.45 -1.61
C MET A 108 24.56 3.35 -0.91
N TYR A 109 24.63 2.15 -1.49
CA TYR A 109 25.22 0.97 -0.84
C TYR A 109 26.23 0.32 -1.79
N ALA A 110 27.44 0.86 -1.87
CA ALA A 110 28.44 0.50 -2.88
C ALA A 110 28.74 -1.01 -2.97
N GLU A 111 28.68 -1.75 -1.86
CA GLU A 111 29.03 -3.18 -1.83
C GLU A 111 27.83 -4.09 -1.52
N ILE A 112 26.60 -3.63 -1.77
CA ILE A 112 25.36 -4.36 -1.45
C ILE A 112 25.28 -5.78 -2.04
N THR A 113 26.07 -6.06 -3.08
CA THR A 113 26.15 -7.38 -3.76
C THR A 113 27.10 -8.35 -3.06
N LYS A 114 28.14 -7.85 -2.37
CA LYS A 114 29.19 -8.65 -1.72
C LYS A 114 29.00 -8.69 -0.20
N ASP A 115 28.49 -7.61 0.37
CA ASP A 115 28.31 -7.41 1.80
C ASP A 115 26.86 -7.72 2.21
N VAL A 116 26.68 -8.85 2.91
CA VAL A 116 25.40 -9.29 3.48
C VAL A 116 24.86 -8.27 4.49
N GLY A 117 25.73 -7.56 5.20
CA GLY A 117 25.38 -6.50 6.14
C GLY A 117 24.72 -5.32 5.43
N GLN A 118 25.31 -4.81 4.34
CA GLN A 118 24.73 -3.74 3.53
C GLN A 118 23.41 -4.15 2.90
N ARG A 119 23.30 -5.36 2.36
CA ARG A 119 22.01 -5.88 1.84
C ARG A 119 20.94 -5.95 2.91
N THR A 120 21.28 -6.48 4.08
CA THR A 120 20.33 -6.56 5.22
C THR A 120 19.91 -5.16 5.68
N GLN A 121 20.84 -4.20 5.65
CA GLN A 121 20.55 -2.82 6.01
C GLN A 121 19.60 -2.16 5.01
N PHE A 122 19.84 -2.33 3.71
CA PHE A 122 18.93 -1.89 2.65
C PHE A 122 17.52 -2.48 2.82
N GLU A 123 17.41 -3.81 3.02
CA GLU A 123 16.11 -4.48 3.22
C GLU A 123 15.33 -3.85 4.39
N LYS A 124 16.02 -3.55 5.50
CA LYS A 124 15.41 -2.87 6.66
C LYS A 124 15.00 -1.43 6.35
N ASP A 125 15.86 -0.66 5.70
CA ASP A 125 15.58 0.74 5.38
C ASP A 125 14.44 0.87 4.37
N MET A 126 14.37 -0.02 3.38
CA MET A 126 13.28 -0.09 2.41
C MET A 126 11.96 -0.46 3.10
N ALA A 127 11.97 -1.48 3.96
CA ALA A 127 10.79 -1.87 4.73
C ALA A 127 10.25 -0.69 5.56
N ARG A 128 11.13 0.01 6.31
CA ARG A 128 10.75 1.17 7.12
C ARG A 128 10.17 2.31 6.28
N ASN A 129 10.73 2.57 5.10
CA ASN A 129 10.22 3.60 4.21
C ASN A 129 8.80 3.28 3.71
N ILE A 130 8.57 2.03 3.30
CA ILE A 130 7.24 1.57 2.89
C ILE A 130 6.26 1.64 4.06
N GLU A 131 6.66 1.20 5.27
CA GLU A 131 5.84 1.33 6.47
C GLU A 131 5.45 2.78 6.75
N LYS A 132 6.41 3.70 6.67
CA LYS A 132 6.16 5.14 6.84
C LYS A 132 5.13 5.66 5.83
N GLN A 133 5.25 5.26 4.57
CA GLN A 133 4.29 5.62 3.52
C GLN A 133 2.90 5.03 3.77
N CYS A 134 2.81 3.77 4.21
CA CYS A 134 1.56 3.14 4.62
C CYS A 134 0.90 3.89 5.80
N TYR A 135 1.67 4.24 6.84
CA TYR A 135 1.13 5.01 7.98
C TYR A 135 0.70 6.43 7.59
N ALA A 136 1.39 7.07 6.66
CA ALA A 136 0.95 8.35 6.09
C ALA A 136 -0.39 8.17 5.36
N PHE A 137 -0.51 7.14 4.52
CA PHE A 137 -1.74 6.80 3.82
C PHE A 137 -2.90 6.47 4.77
N PHE A 138 -2.66 5.71 5.85
CA PHE A 138 -3.70 5.42 6.85
C PHE A 138 -4.25 6.70 7.46
N LYS A 139 -3.41 7.68 7.77
CA LYS A 139 -3.88 8.98 8.31
C LYS A 139 -4.80 9.69 7.34
N ILE A 140 -4.43 9.76 6.06
CA ILE A 140 -5.26 10.38 5.01
C ILE A 140 -6.59 9.62 4.88
N MET A 141 -6.52 8.29 4.75
CA MET A 141 -7.69 7.44 4.60
C MET A 141 -8.67 7.57 5.79
N GLN A 142 -8.17 7.56 7.03
CA GLN A 142 -8.99 7.60 8.23
C GLN A 142 -9.53 9.00 8.54
N LYS A 143 -8.76 10.06 8.26
CA LYS A 143 -9.13 11.43 8.67
C LYS A 143 -9.77 12.25 7.58
N GLU A 144 -9.26 12.14 6.35
CA GLU A 144 -9.70 12.96 5.22
C GLU A 144 -10.78 12.24 4.43
N TYR A 145 -10.50 11.02 3.95
CA TYR A 145 -11.45 10.28 3.11
C TYR A 145 -12.59 9.67 3.93
N LYS A 146 -12.29 9.19 5.15
CA LYS A 146 -13.23 8.48 6.03
C LYS A 146 -13.94 7.31 5.32
N VAL A 147 -13.23 6.67 4.40
CA VAL A 147 -13.71 5.54 3.59
C VAL A 147 -12.65 4.44 3.62
N ASP A 148 -13.07 3.20 3.86
CA ASP A 148 -12.18 2.03 3.78
C ASP A 148 -11.81 1.72 2.32
N CYS A 149 -10.71 2.32 1.87
CA CYS A 149 -10.22 2.19 0.50
C CYS A 149 -9.48 0.85 0.26
N ILE A 150 -9.05 0.18 1.34
CA ILE A 150 -8.18 -1.01 1.33
C ILE A 150 -8.90 -2.28 1.78
N SER A 151 -10.23 -2.24 1.87
CA SER A 151 -11.10 -3.40 2.13
C SER A 151 -10.79 -4.14 3.45
N LEU A 152 -10.46 -3.41 4.52
CA LEU A 152 -10.34 -3.98 5.86
C LEU A 152 -11.68 -4.40 6.44
N GLY A 153 -12.76 -3.69 6.11
CA GLY A 153 -14.12 -4.01 6.50
C GLY A 153 -14.54 -5.40 6.04
N ARG A 154 -14.11 -5.80 4.83
CA ARG A 154 -14.32 -7.15 4.30
C ARG A 154 -13.74 -8.22 5.22
N GLU A 155 -12.53 -8.00 5.72
CA GLU A 155 -11.81 -8.93 6.60
C GLU A 155 -12.49 -8.99 7.98
N GLY A 156 -12.92 -7.84 8.49
CA GLY A 156 -13.71 -7.75 9.73
C GLY A 156 -15.06 -8.48 9.61
N ALA A 157 -15.81 -8.25 8.55
CA ALA A 157 -17.11 -8.88 8.30
C ALA A 157 -16.98 -10.40 8.10
N ALA A 158 -15.91 -10.85 7.43
CA ALA A 158 -15.62 -12.27 7.29
C ALA A 158 -15.35 -12.94 8.65
N LYS A 159 -14.65 -12.26 9.55
CA LYS A 159 -14.30 -12.82 10.86
C LYS A 159 -15.43 -12.75 11.89
N PHE A 160 -16.17 -11.65 11.94
CA PHE A 160 -17.15 -11.38 12.99
C PHE A 160 -18.62 -11.56 12.56
N GLY A 161 -18.84 -12.00 11.31
CA GLY A 161 -20.15 -12.23 10.72
C GLY A 161 -20.61 -11.06 9.84
N ARG A 162 -21.21 -11.41 8.69
CA ARG A 162 -21.76 -10.47 7.70
C ARG A 162 -23.20 -10.07 8.05
N ARG A 163 -23.68 -8.99 7.43
CA ARG A 163 -25.06 -8.47 7.51
C ARG A 163 -25.45 -7.97 8.90
N LYS A 164 -24.50 -7.43 9.66
CA LYS A 164 -24.71 -6.89 11.01
C LYS A 164 -24.98 -5.37 11.03
N GLU A 165 -25.37 -4.78 9.91
CA GLU A 165 -25.52 -3.31 9.75
C GLU A 165 -24.29 -2.51 10.22
N ASN A 166 -23.10 -3.09 10.08
CA ASN A 166 -21.86 -2.43 10.46
C ASN A 166 -21.49 -1.36 9.44
N ASP A 167 -21.33 -0.11 9.89
CA ASP A 167 -20.64 0.92 9.12
C ASP A 167 -19.12 0.66 9.16
N TRP A 168 -18.63 -0.11 8.19
CA TRP A 168 -17.22 -0.44 8.09
C TRP A 168 -16.34 0.77 7.76
N ASN A 169 -16.87 1.81 7.10
CA ASN A 169 -16.11 3.02 6.83
C ASN A 169 -15.80 3.75 8.14
N LYS A 170 -16.79 3.89 9.01
CA LYS A 170 -16.61 4.44 10.37
C LYS A 170 -15.71 3.56 11.22
N ILE A 171 -15.97 2.25 11.27
CA ILE A 171 -15.17 1.31 12.08
C ILE A 171 -13.69 1.35 11.69
N VAL A 172 -13.37 1.32 10.39
CA VAL A 172 -11.97 1.37 9.92
C VAL A 172 -11.35 2.73 10.17
N SER A 173 -12.13 3.82 10.07
CA SER A 173 -11.65 5.18 10.39
C SER A 173 -11.26 5.32 11.87
N ASP A 174 -11.97 4.65 12.77
CA ASP A 174 -11.71 4.68 14.22
C ASP A 174 -10.76 3.56 14.71
N ALA A 175 -10.39 2.62 13.84
CA ALA A 175 -9.60 1.44 14.20
C ALA A 175 -8.11 1.75 14.34
N GLU A 176 -7.42 0.95 15.16
CA GLU A 176 -5.97 0.87 15.13
C GLU A 176 -5.54 -0.02 13.94
N ILE A 177 -4.68 0.50 13.07
CA ILE A 177 -4.16 -0.22 11.91
C ILE A 177 -2.64 -0.31 12.04
N LYS A 178 -2.13 -1.55 12.11
CA LYS A 178 -0.70 -1.85 12.12
C LYS A 178 -0.31 -2.47 10.79
N VAL A 179 0.86 -2.09 10.30
CA VAL A 179 1.48 -2.70 9.13
C VAL A 179 2.87 -3.19 9.50
N ASN A 180 3.21 -4.38 9.02
CA ASN A 180 4.54 -4.95 9.09
C ASN A 180 5.01 -5.25 7.67
N VAL A 181 6.13 -4.66 7.25
CA VAL A 181 6.68 -4.86 5.92
C VAL A 181 7.96 -5.69 6.01
N LYS A 182 8.08 -6.68 5.13
CA LYS A 182 9.33 -7.42 4.91
C LYS A 182 9.78 -7.22 3.47
N VAL A 183 11.03 -6.82 3.28
CA VAL A 183 11.65 -6.71 1.97
C VAL A 183 12.75 -7.75 1.87
N LYS A 184 12.84 -8.39 0.71
CA LYS A 184 13.90 -9.32 0.36
C LYS A 184 14.40 -9.00 -1.04
N VAL A 185 15.72 -8.92 -1.19
CA VAL A 185 16.32 -8.85 -2.52
C VAL A 185 16.45 -10.29 -3.03
N ASP A 186 16.05 -10.59 -4.26
CA ASP A 186 16.21 -11.91 -4.89
C ASP A 186 17.49 -11.94 -5.72
N THR A 187 17.64 -10.95 -6.59
CA THR A 187 18.79 -10.74 -7.49
C THR A 187 19.14 -9.26 -7.56
N GLN A 188 20.28 -8.90 -8.12
CA GLN A 188 20.59 -7.51 -8.49
C GLN A 188 20.71 -7.42 -10.00
N GLY A 189 20.21 -6.33 -10.61
CA GLY A 189 20.36 -6.09 -12.04
C GLY A 189 21.83 -5.93 -12.41
N ARG A 190 22.20 -6.25 -13.66
CA ARG A 190 23.57 -6.11 -14.19
C ARG A 190 23.93 -4.64 -14.48
N GLY A 191 23.73 -3.75 -13.52
CA GLY A 191 24.03 -2.33 -13.63
C GLY A 191 25.42 -1.99 -13.07
N ASP A 192 26.45 -2.75 -13.47
CA ASP A 192 27.84 -2.32 -13.32
C ASP A 192 28.27 -1.80 -14.70
N TYR A 193 28.30 -0.47 -14.88
CA TYR A 193 29.00 0.20 -15.98
C TYR A 193 29.77 1.39 -15.44
#